data_AF-A0A3N5WCT6-F1
#
_entry.id   AF-A0A3N5WCT6-F1
#
_cell.length_a   1.000
_cell.length_b   1.000
_cell.length_c   1.000
_cell.angle_alpha   90.00
_cell.angle_beta   90.00
_cell.angle_gamma   90.00
#
_symmetry.space_group_name_H-M   'P 1'
#
loop_
_entity.id
_entity.type
_entity.pdbx_description
1 polymer ?
#
loop_
_entity_poly.entity_id
_entity_poly.type
_entity_poly.pdbx_seq_one_letter_code
_entity_poly.pdbx_strand_id
1 'polypeptide(L)' 'MDAGAESNHKGSADLLRGQFGIHPGQFCIFPIGKDGEEKRRWESMVGFRVIFSVIDAMPMRQREMKEKNSGPSYRG' A
#
# COMPACT_ATOMS: atom_id res chain seq x y z
N MET A 1 12.99 16.34 -32.06
CA MET A 1 13.82 15.83 -30.95
C MET A 1 12.93 15.87 -29.73
N ASP A 2 12.39 14.72 -29.34
CA ASP A 2 11.46 14.59 -28.22
C ASP A 2 12.28 14.48 -26.92
N ALA A 3 12.23 15.53 -26.11
CA ALA A 3 12.83 15.55 -24.77
C ALA A 3 11.68 15.44 -23.75
N GLY A 4 11.12 14.23 -23.65
CA GLY A 4 9.89 13.98 -22.89
C GLY A 4 9.93 12.70 -22.06
N ALA A 5 11.00 12.45 -21.30
CA ALA A 5 11.02 11.30 -20.40
C ALA A 5 11.98 11.42 -19.21
N GLU A 6 12.00 12.55 -18.50
CA GLU A 6 12.54 12.60 -17.13
C GLU A 6 11.60 13.41 -16.23
N SER A 7 10.43 12.85 -15.89
CA SER A 7 9.53 13.45 -14.91
C SER A 7 10.11 13.25 -13.50
N ASN A 8 10.61 14.33 -12.94
CA ASN A 8 11.26 14.41 -11.64
C ASN A 8 10.29 13.98 -10.51
N HIS A 9 10.50 12.81 -9.92
CA HIS A 9 9.61 12.18 -8.92
C HIS A 9 9.54 12.91 -7.56
N LYS A 10 10.29 14.01 -7.37
CA LYS A 10 10.27 14.79 -6.12
C LYS A 10 8.90 15.35 -5.77
N GLY A 11 8.11 15.78 -6.75
CA GLY A 11 6.78 16.36 -6.50
C GLY A 11 5.77 15.35 -5.94
N SER A 12 5.86 14.08 -6.33
CA SER A 12 4.85 13.08 -5.97
C SER A 12 4.84 12.76 -4.47
N ALA A 13 6.00 12.78 -3.81
CA ALA A 13 6.07 12.53 -2.37
C ALA A 13 5.48 13.69 -1.55
N ASP A 14 5.77 14.94 -1.95
CA ASP A 14 5.22 16.13 -1.27
C ASP A 14 3.71 16.25 -1.47
N LEU A 15 3.21 15.89 -2.66
CA LEU A 15 1.78 15.82 -2.95
C LEU A 15 1.07 14.78 -2.07
N LEU A 16 1.64 13.58 -1.92
CA LEU A 16 1.09 12.56 -1.03
C LEU A 16 1.12 13.02 0.43
N ARG A 17 2.21 13.65 0.88
CA ARG A 17 2.27 14.23 2.24
C ARG A 17 1.17 15.26 2.46
N GLY A 18 0.96 16.16 1.50
CA GLY A 18 -0.13 17.14 1.54
C GLY A 18 -1.51 16.49 1.58
N GLN A 19 -1.76 15.51 0.71
CA GLN A 19 -3.03 14.79 0.63
C GLN A 19 -3.39 14.06 1.92
N PHE A 20 -2.40 13.49 2.61
CA PHE A 20 -2.61 12.70 3.83
C PHE A 20 -2.32 13.47 5.13
N GLY A 21 -2.04 14.77 5.04
CA GLY A 21 -1.80 15.66 6.18
C GLY A 21 -0.53 15.33 6.98
N ILE A 22 0.53 14.89 6.30
CA ILE A 22 1.81 14.50 6.93
C ILE A 22 2.78 15.68 6.90
N HIS A 23 3.06 16.27 8.06
CA HIS A 23 3.96 17.40 8.18
C HIS A 23 5.44 16.99 7.99
N PRO A 24 6.32 17.94 7.60
CA PRO A 24 7.76 17.70 7.59
C PRO A 24 8.27 17.18 8.94
N GLY A 25 9.10 16.14 8.91
CA GLY A 25 9.63 15.50 10.12
C GLY A 25 8.69 14.47 10.77
N GLN A 26 7.44 14.33 10.31
CA GLN A 26 6.55 13.28 10.80
C GLN A 26 6.79 11.94 10.10
N PHE A 27 6.78 10.88 10.91
CA PHE A 27 6.72 9.51 10.45
C PHE A 27 5.27 9.04 10.45
N CYS A 28 4.85 8.38 9.37
CA CYS A 28 3.52 7.82 9.29
C CYS A 28 3.50 6.57 8.41
N ILE A 29 2.78 5.54 8.84
CA ILE A 29 2.45 4.36 8.03
C ILE A 29 0.93 4.30 7.93
N PHE A 30 0.42 4.20 6.69
CA PHE A 30 -1.00 4.00 6.46
C PHE A 30 -1.25 3.11 5.24
N PRO A 31 -1.74 1.87 5.42
CA PRO A 31 -2.13 1.01 4.31
C PRO A 31 -3.35 1.60 3.61
N ILE A 32 -3.25 1.76 2.30
CA ILE A 32 -4.35 2.21 1.44
C ILE A 32 -4.94 0.99 0.73
N GLY A 33 -6.27 0.84 0.78
CA GLY A 33 -6.96 -0.19 0.02
C GLY A 33 -6.99 0.12 -1.48
N LYS A 34 -7.34 -0.87 -2.32
CA LYS A 34 -7.57 -0.60 -3.75
C LYS A 34 -8.82 0.25 -4.01
N ASP A 35 -9.62 0.51 -2.98
CA ASP A 35 -10.71 1.50 -2.95
C ASP A 35 -10.22 2.94 -2.69
N GLY A 36 -8.92 3.13 -2.44
CA GLY A 36 -8.32 4.43 -2.16
C GLY A 36 -8.50 4.90 -0.71
N GLU A 37 -9.14 4.09 0.14
CA GLU A 37 -9.37 4.45 1.53
C GLU A 37 -8.22 4.02 2.44
N GLU A 38 -7.96 4.86 3.45
CA GLU A 38 -7.07 4.53 4.56
C GLU A 38 -7.65 3.41 5.42
N LYS A 39 -6.90 2.33 5.60
CA LYS A 39 -7.34 1.19 6.43
C LYS A 39 -6.87 1.28 7.87
N ARG A 40 -5.73 1.95 8.08
CA ARG A 40 -5.18 2.24 9.40
C ARG A 40 -4.13 3.32 9.27
N ARG A 41 -3.83 4.01 10.38
CA ARG A 41 -2.73 4.96 10.50
C ARG A 41 -1.94 4.72 11.77
N TRP A 42 -0.62 4.81 11.64
CA TRP A 42 0.33 4.73 12.73
C TRP A 42 1.33 5.88 12.61
N GLU A 43 1.42 6.70 13.65
CA GLU A 43 2.35 7.84 13.73
C GLU A 43 3.68 7.46 14.40
N SER A 44 3.88 6.17 14.65
CA SER A 44 5.09 5.60 15.23
C SER A 44 5.44 4.29 14.54
N MET A 45 6.68 3.84 14.73
CA MET A 45 7.13 2.57 14.19
C MET A 45 6.28 1.42 14.74
N VAL A 46 5.75 0.60 13.84
CA VAL A 46 5.05 -0.64 14.18
C VAL A 46 5.76 -1.82 13.55
N GLY A 47 5.76 -2.95 14.25
CA GLY A 47 6.37 -4.17 13.73
C GLY A 47 5.68 -4.66 12.45
N PHE A 48 6.46 -5.17 11.50
CA PHE A 48 5.92 -5.65 10.22
C PHE A 48 4.80 -6.69 10.37
N ARG A 49 4.86 -7.56 11.39
CA ARG A 49 3.78 -8.53 11.66
C ARG A 49 2.44 -7.84 11.92
N VAL A 50 2.44 -6.69 12.59
CA VAL A 50 1.21 -5.91 12.85
C VAL A 50 0.69 -5.32 11.54
N ILE A 51 1.58 -4.75 10.72
CA ILE A 51 1.21 -4.21 9.40
C ILE A 51 0.60 -5.31 8.53
N PHE A 52 1.25 -6.46 8.42
CA PHE A 52 0.77 -7.59 7.62
C PHE A 52 -0.54 -8.16 8.17
N SER A 53 -0.73 -8.23 9.49
CA SER A 53 -2.00 -8.69 10.06
C SER A 53 -3.19 -7.82 9.63
N VAL A 54 -2.99 -6.50 9.50
CA VAL A 54 -4.02 -5.59 8.98
C VAL A 54 -4.27 -5.83 7.50
N ILE A 55 -3.21 -5.98 6.70
CA ILE A 55 -3.33 -6.24 5.26
C ILE A 55 -4.01 -7.59 5.00
N ASP A 56 -3.63 -8.63 5.74
CA ASP A 56 -4.17 -9.99 5.61
C ASP A 56 -5.63 -10.09 6.06
N ALA A 57 -6.08 -9.20 6.95
CA ALA A 57 -7.49 -9.06 7.30
C ALA A 57 -8.31 -8.37 6.20
N MET A 58 -7.69 -7.74 5.20
CA MET A 58 -8.43 -7.05 4.13
C MET A 58 -9.11 -8.06 3.19
N PRO A 59 -10.39 -7.87 2.82
CA PRO A 59 -11.15 -8.84 2.04
C PRO A 59 -10.49 -9.23 0.71
N MET A 60 -9.88 -8.25 0.04
CA MET A 60 -9.16 -8.50 -1.20
C MET A 60 -7.91 -9.37 -1.00
N ARG A 61 -7.13 -9.11 0.05
CA ARG A 61 -5.96 -9.91 0.38
C ARG A 61 -6.36 -11.35 0.71
N GLN A 62 -7.46 -11.54 1.42
CA GLN A 62 -8.02 -12.86 1.69
C GLN A 62 -8.44 -13.60 0.40
N ARG A 63 -9.02 -12.90 -0.59
CA ARG A 63 -9.34 -13.48 -1.90
C ARG A 63 -8.06 -13.91 -2.64
N GLU A 64 -7.06 -13.05 -2.71
CA GLU A 64 -5.76 -13.36 -3.32
C GLU A 64 -5.08 -14.57 -2.66
N MET A 65 -5.17 -14.71 -1.33
CA MET A 65 -4.66 -15.90 -0.62
C MET A 65 -5.42 -17.17 -0.98
N LYS A 66 -6.76 -17.10 -1.11
CA LYS A 66 -7.60 -18.24 -1.51
C LYS A 66 -7.31 -18.67 -2.95
N GLU A 67 -7.16 -17.72 -3.85
CA GLU A 67 -6.85 -17.98 -5.26
C GLU A 67 -5.45 -18.63 -5.42
N LYS A 68 -4.45 -18.17 -4.67
CA LYS A 68 -3.10 -18.77 -4.68
C LYS A 68 -3.07 -20.21 -4.15
N ASN A 69 -3.96 -20.56 -3.21
CA ASN A 69 -4.06 -21.93 -2.69
C ASN A 69 -4.85 -22.87 -3.63
N SER A 70 -5.48 -22.33 -4.67
CA SER A 70 -6.16 -23.07 -5.73
C SER A 70 -5.20 -23.36 -6.88
N GLY A 71 -4.15 -24.16 -6.62
CA GLY A 71 -3.24 -24.61 -7.70
C GLY A 71 -3.99 -25.40 -8.79
N PRO A 72 -3.45 -25.54 -10.02
CA PRO A 72 -4.12 -26.28 -11.08
C PRO A 72 -4.33 -27.72 -10.62
N SER A 73 -5.59 -28.14 -10.49
CA SER A 73 -5.94 -29.54 -10.34
C SER A 73 -5.58 -30.24 -11.64
N TYR A 74 -4.41 -30.89 -11.70
CA TYR A 74 -4.16 -31.90 -12.72
C TYR A 74 -5.15 -33.05 -12.48
N ARG A 75 -6.24 -33.06 -13.24
CA ARG A 75 -7.14 -34.20 -13.33
C ARG A 75 -6.48 -35.20 -14.30
N GLY A 76 -5.97 -36.29 -13.75
CA GLY A 76 -5.74 -37.52 -14.51
C GLY A 76 -7.06 -38.20 -14.85
#